data_AF-A0A926N887-F1
#
_entry.id   AF-A0A926N887-F1
#
_cell.length_a   1.000
_cell.length_b   1.000
_cell.length_c   1.000
_cell.angle_alpha   90.00
_cell.angle_beta   90.00
_cell.angle_gamma   90.00
#
_symmetry.space_group_name_H-M   'P 1'
#
loop_
_entity.id
_entity.type
_entity.pdbx_description
1 polymer ?
#
loop_
_entity_poly.entity_id
_entity_poly.type
_entity_poly.pdbx_seq_one_letter_code
_entity_poly.pdbx_strand_id
1 'polypeptide(L)'
;MMNLNHKEWEQKMDNINWKEMLEDVEAALMDNLAAEIGFPTYDRLLQSSELISGRYHLTYLSDGRFAWWNPDTYATGEDPCFFSNKEEMVAYIASVIQLNQEQQEKLRFNLQSFQQMKRCETCDHEYNPKDPIRYEWDGDKDNQAYCSFECAVESVLKEEKDF
;
A
#
# COMPACT_ATOMS: atom_id res chain seq x y z
N MET A 1 -53.82 0.75 -17.62
CA MET A 1 -52.53 0.63 -18.33
C MET A 1 -51.89 2.02 -18.24
N MET A 2 -50.69 2.28 -17.71
CA MET A 2 -49.55 1.50 -17.23
C MET A 2 -49.02 2.21 -15.97
N ASN A 3 -48.82 1.48 -14.87
CA ASN A 3 -47.97 1.89 -13.73
C ASN A 3 -47.18 0.69 -13.19
N LEU A 4 -46.99 -0.33 -14.04
CA LEU A 4 -46.20 -1.52 -13.74
C LEU A 4 -44.69 -1.20 -13.81
N ASN A 5 -44.28 -0.29 -14.69
CA ASN A 5 -42.87 0.05 -14.87
C ASN A 5 -42.28 0.74 -13.62
N HIS A 6 -42.99 1.70 -13.00
CA HIS A 6 -42.46 2.43 -11.82
C HIS A 6 -42.25 1.53 -10.59
N LYS A 7 -43.22 0.66 -10.29
CA LYS A 7 -43.11 -0.28 -9.16
C LYS A 7 -42.05 -1.34 -9.38
N GLU A 8 -41.87 -1.80 -10.61
CA GLU A 8 -40.78 -2.73 -10.97
C GLU A 8 -39.40 -2.05 -10.89
N TRP A 9 -39.31 -0.74 -11.18
CA TRP A 9 -38.10 0.06 -10.99
C TRP A 9 -37.79 0.33 -9.50
N GLU A 10 -38.80 0.67 -8.69
CA GLU A 10 -38.65 0.85 -7.24
C GLU A 10 -38.22 -0.46 -6.56
N GLN A 11 -38.84 -1.60 -6.91
CA GLN A 11 -38.43 -2.90 -6.41
C GLN A 11 -37.03 -3.32 -6.86
N LYS A 12 -36.60 -2.92 -8.06
CA LYS A 12 -35.22 -3.16 -8.53
C LYS A 12 -34.20 -2.29 -7.80
N MET A 13 -34.55 -1.04 -7.46
CA MET A 13 -33.70 -0.14 -6.65
C MET A 13 -33.58 -0.60 -5.20
N ASP A 14 -34.67 -1.15 -4.62
CA ASP A 14 -34.68 -1.71 -3.26
C ASP A 14 -33.88 -3.02 -3.14
N ASN A 15 -33.68 -3.73 -4.26
CA ASN A 15 -32.84 -4.94 -4.32
C ASN A 15 -31.35 -4.64 -4.58
N ILE A 16 -30.97 -3.37 -4.78
CA ILE A 16 -29.56 -3.00 -4.86
C ILE A 16 -29.03 -3.00 -3.42
N ASN A 17 -28.10 -3.91 -3.14
CA ASN A 17 -27.38 -3.91 -1.88
C ASN A 17 -26.35 -2.77 -1.88
N TRP A 18 -26.83 -1.55 -1.63
CA TRP A 18 -26.02 -0.33 -1.59
C TRP A 18 -24.84 -0.43 -0.63
N LYS A 19 -24.94 -1.29 0.39
CA LYS A 19 -23.87 -1.54 1.35
C LYS A 19 -22.73 -2.35 0.73
N GLU A 20 -23.03 -3.45 0.05
CA GLU A 20 -22.02 -4.24 -0.67
C GLU A 20 -21.35 -3.42 -1.77
N MET A 21 -22.12 -2.64 -2.53
CA MET A 21 -21.55 -1.75 -3.55
C MET A 21 -20.61 -0.68 -2.95
N LEU A 22 -20.93 -0.16 -1.77
CA LEU A 22 -20.07 0.80 -1.08
C LEU A 22 -18.78 0.12 -0.60
N GLU A 23 -18.87 -1.07 -0.02
CA GLU A 23 -17.72 -1.87 0.43
C GLU A 23 -16.79 -2.22 -0.74
N ASP A 24 -17.34 -2.59 -1.90
CA ASP A 24 -16.55 -2.86 -3.11
C ASP A 24 -15.82 -1.62 -3.63
N VAL A 25 -16.48 -0.45 -3.58
CA VAL A 25 -15.87 0.82 -4.00
C VAL A 25 -14.76 1.23 -3.04
N GLU A 26 -14.96 1.08 -1.73
CA GLU A 26 -13.94 1.35 -0.72
C GLU A 26 -12.73 0.41 -0.90
N ALA A 27 -12.95 -0.88 -1.12
CA ALA A 27 -11.88 -1.84 -1.39
C ALA A 27 -11.09 -1.49 -2.65
N ALA A 28 -11.78 -1.20 -3.76
CA ALA A 28 -11.14 -0.80 -5.01
C ALA A 28 -10.34 0.51 -4.86
N LEU A 29 -10.84 1.46 -4.08
CA LEU A 29 -10.11 2.69 -3.79
C LEU A 29 -8.82 2.41 -3.02
N MET A 30 -8.87 1.54 -2.01
CA MET A 30 -7.68 1.17 -1.23
C MET A 30 -6.65 0.40 -2.06
N ASP A 31 -7.10 -0.44 -3.00
CA ASP A 31 -6.19 -1.11 -3.94
C ASP A 31 -5.56 -0.12 -4.94
N ASN A 32 -6.27 0.94 -5.34
CA ASN A 32 -5.68 2.02 -6.14
C ASN A 32 -4.58 2.76 -5.36
N LEU A 33 -4.80 3.04 -4.07
CA LEU A 33 -3.79 3.63 -3.19
C LEU A 33 -2.54 2.74 -3.11
N ALA A 34 -2.74 1.43 -2.95
CA ALA A 34 -1.64 0.46 -2.95
C ALA A 34 -0.87 0.49 -4.27
N ALA A 35 -1.59 0.44 -5.40
CA ALA A 35 -1.00 0.43 -6.73
C ALA A 35 -0.20 1.71 -7.01
N GLU A 36 -0.69 2.88 -6.60
CA GLU A 36 0.00 4.16 -6.76
C GLU A 36 1.35 4.20 -6.01
N ILE A 37 1.39 3.61 -4.81
CA ILE A 37 2.63 3.52 -4.02
C ILE A 37 3.54 2.40 -4.55
N GLY A 38 2.99 1.40 -5.23
CA GLY A 38 3.73 0.31 -5.87
C GLY A 38 3.51 -1.08 -5.24
N PHE A 39 2.46 -1.26 -4.44
CA PHE A 39 2.10 -2.53 -3.82
C PHE A 39 0.96 -3.23 -4.57
N PRO A 40 0.91 -4.57 -4.55
CA PRO A 40 -0.10 -5.33 -5.29
C PRO A 40 -1.49 -5.26 -4.65
N THR A 41 -1.57 -5.04 -3.34
CA THR A 41 -2.83 -4.96 -2.58
C THR A 41 -2.68 -4.00 -1.40
N TYR A 42 -3.81 -3.48 -0.93
CA TYR A 42 -3.83 -2.65 0.28
C TYR A 42 -3.25 -3.34 1.51
N ASP A 43 -3.54 -4.63 1.72
CA ASP A 43 -3.00 -5.38 2.85
C ASP A 43 -1.47 -5.45 2.84
N ARG A 44 -0.87 -5.60 1.64
CA ARG A 44 0.58 -5.64 1.49
C ARG A 44 1.22 -4.28 1.77
N LEU A 45 0.58 -3.20 1.33
CA LEU A 45 0.96 -1.84 1.68
C LEU A 45 0.90 -1.65 3.21
N LEU A 46 -0.21 -2.01 3.84
CA LEU A 46 -0.44 -1.82 5.28
C LEU A 46 0.58 -2.59 6.13
N GLN A 47 0.85 -3.85 5.79
CA GLN A 47 1.86 -4.68 6.46
C GLN A 47 3.30 -4.16 6.32
N SER A 48 3.57 -3.43 5.25
CA SER A 48 4.90 -2.90 4.92
C SER A 48 5.11 -1.48 5.47
N SER A 49 4.09 -0.91 6.11
CA SER A 49 4.07 0.48 6.53
C SER A 49 4.04 0.61 8.05
N GLU A 50 4.65 1.68 8.54
CA GLU A 50 4.70 2.01 9.95
C GLU A 50 3.67 3.10 10.27
N LEU A 51 2.89 2.90 11.32
CA LEU A 51 1.91 3.87 11.79
C LEU A 51 2.60 5.01 12.55
N ILE A 52 2.34 6.26 12.16
CA ILE A 52 2.95 7.45 12.78
C ILE A 52 2.00 8.09 13.78
N SER A 53 0.80 8.46 13.33
CA SER A 53 -0.23 9.09 14.15
C SER A 53 -1.60 8.98 13.49
N GLY A 54 -2.64 8.72 14.28
CA GLY A 54 -4.00 8.54 13.76
C GLY A 54 -4.08 7.37 12.78
N ARG A 55 -4.29 7.67 11.50
CA ARG A 55 -4.24 6.71 10.38
C ARG A 55 -3.19 7.05 9.33
N TYR A 56 -2.24 7.93 9.66
CA TYR A 56 -1.12 8.23 8.78
C TYR A 56 0.00 7.20 8.92
N HIS A 57 0.44 6.72 7.77
CA HIS A 57 1.46 5.70 7.63
C HIS A 57 2.67 6.24 6.85
N LEU A 58 3.83 5.63 7.12
CA LEU A 58 5.04 5.83 6.34
C LEU A 58 5.56 4.49 5.81
N THR A 59 6.01 4.50 4.56
CA THR A 59 6.63 3.34 3.90
C THR A 59 7.98 3.77 3.33
N TYR A 60 9.06 3.02 3.61
CA TYR A 60 10.39 3.29 3.05
C TYR A 60 10.61 2.45 1.78
N LEU A 61 10.52 3.06 0.62
CA LEU A 61 10.46 2.38 -0.68
C LEU A 61 11.81 1.88 -1.17
N SER A 62 11.79 0.97 -2.14
CA SER A 62 13.00 0.38 -2.74
C SER A 62 13.94 1.42 -3.36
N ASP A 63 13.40 2.53 -3.87
CA ASP A 63 14.16 3.62 -4.50
C ASP A 63 14.76 4.63 -3.51
N GLY A 64 14.56 4.42 -2.21
CA GLY A 64 15.09 5.28 -1.16
C GLY A 64 14.19 6.48 -0.82
N ARG A 65 12.99 6.58 -1.40
CA ARG A 65 11.98 7.55 -0.98
C ARG A 65 11.12 7.03 0.16
N PHE A 66 10.52 7.95 0.89
CA PHE A 66 9.45 7.67 1.86
C PHE A 66 8.10 8.04 1.25
N ALA A 67 7.13 7.12 1.31
CA ALA A 67 5.74 7.40 0.99
C ALA A 67 4.97 7.72 2.27
N TRP A 68 4.30 8.87 2.30
CA TRP A 68 3.39 9.32 3.35
C TRP A 68 1.97 9.23 2.85
N TRP A 69 1.12 8.49 3.56
CA TRP A 69 -0.24 8.23 3.09
C TRP A 69 -1.21 8.01 4.26
N ASN A 70 -2.49 8.23 3.98
CA ASN A 70 -3.57 7.96 4.92
C ASN A 70 -4.83 7.56 4.12
N PRO A 71 -5.46 6.42 4.46
CA PRO A 71 -6.60 5.92 3.71
C PRO A 71 -7.80 6.88 3.76
N ASP A 72 -7.99 7.60 4.87
CA ASP A 72 -9.12 8.52 5.05
C ASP A 72 -8.93 9.78 4.18
N THR A 73 -7.72 10.34 4.13
CA THR A 73 -7.45 11.55 3.34
C THR A 73 -7.44 11.22 1.83
N TYR A 74 -6.93 10.04 1.47
CA TYR A 74 -7.00 9.53 0.10
C TYR A 74 -8.45 9.39 -0.39
N ALA A 75 -9.35 8.87 0.45
CA ALA A 75 -10.77 8.82 0.12
C ALA A 75 -11.43 10.20 -0.06
N THR A 76 -10.85 11.25 0.52
CA THR A 76 -11.32 12.63 0.34
C THR A 76 -10.60 13.39 -0.79
N GLY A 77 -9.65 12.75 -1.48
CA GLY A 77 -8.97 13.30 -2.66
C GLY A 77 -7.56 13.85 -2.42
N GLU A 78 -6.89 13.47 -1.33
CA GLU A 78 -5.49 13.79 -1.09
C GLU A 78 -4.57 12.61 -1.44
N ASP A 79 -3.71 12.80 -2.45
CA ASP A 79 -2.78 11.77 -2.91
C ASP A 79 -1.61 11.52 -1.93
N PRO A 80 -0.95 10.35 -2.00
CA PRO A 80 0.27 10.08 -1.27
C PRO A 80 1.39 11.08 -1.58
N CYS A 81 2.16 11.45 -0.56
CA CYS A 81 3.32 12.32 -0.71
C CYS A 81 4.61 11.50 -0.68
N PHE A 82 5.57 11.86 -1.53
CA PHE A 82 6.86 11.15 -1.65
C PHE A 82 8.03 12.06 -1.30
N PHE A 83 8.92 11.59 -0.44
CA PHE A 83 10.06 12.37 0.05
C PHE A 83 11.38 11.62 -0.15
N SER A 84 12.35 12.27 -0.78
CA SER A 84 13.73 11.74 -0.89
C SER A 84 14.63 12.21 0.26
N ASN A 85 14.20 13.25 0.99
CA ASN A 85 14.95 13.86 2.08
C ASN A 85 14.22 13.67 3.40
N LYS A 86 14.90 13.07 4.39
CA LYS A 86 14.32 12.76 5.71
C LYS A 86 13.93 14.02 6.49
N GLU A 87 14.72 15.09 6.43
CA GLU A 87 14.44 16.33 7.18
C GLU A 87 13.27 17.10 6.55
N GLU A 88 13.18 17.13 5.23
CA GLU A 88 12.02 17.70 4.52
C GLU A 88 10.72 16.96 4.90
N MET A 89 10.76 15.63 4.89
CA MET A 89 9.64 14.80 5.31
C MET A 89 9.24 15.08 6.77
N VAL A 90 10.20 15.11 7.69
CA VAL A 90 9.91 15.36 9.12
C VAL A 90 9.31 16.75 9.32
N ALA A 91 9.84 17.77 8.65
CA ALA A 91 9.29 19.12 8.69
C ALA A 91 7.86 19.17 8.15
N TYR A 92 7.59 18.48 7.02
CA TYR A 92 6.26 18.37 6.45
C TYR A 92 5.28 17.70 7.40
N ILE A 93 5.61 16.49 7.89
CA ILE A 93 4.76 15.74 8.83
C ILE A 93 4.49 16.56 10.09
N ALA A 94 5.53 17.20 10.64
CA ALA A 94 5.38 18.06 11.80
C ALA A 94 4.39 19.20 11.57
N SER A 95 4.33 19.76 10.36
CA SER A 95 3.37 20.80 10.00
C SER A 95 1.94 20.26 9.85
N VAL A 96 1.78 19.07 9.26
CA VAL A 96 0.46 18.47 8.97
C VAL A 96 -0.24 18.00 10.23
N ILE A 97 0.46 17.24 11.07
CA ILE A 97 -0.12 16.65 12.30
C ILE A 97 0.31 17.38 13.57
N GLN A 98 0.91 18.57 13.43
CA GLN A 98 1.29 19.48 14.52
C GLN A 98 2.20 18.83 15.58
N LEU A 99 3.27 18.14 15.14
CA LEU A 99 4.22 17.50 16.06
C LEU A 99 5.04 18.54 16.82
N ASN A 100 5.12 18.37 18.14
CA ASN A 100 6.07 19.12 18.96
C ASN A 100 7.52 18.64 18.76
N GLN A 101 8.49 19.35 19.33
CA GLN A 101 9.92 19.04 19.12
C GLN A 101 10.31 17.63 19.59
N GLU A 102 9.81 17.18 20.74
CA GLU A 102 10.06 15.83 21.27
C GLU A 102 9.52 14.75 20.32
N GLN A 103 8.31 14.95 19.79
CA GLN A 103 7.69 14.05 18.82
C GLN A 103 8.45 14.01 17.49
N GLN A 104 9.00 15.15 17.04
CA GLN A 104 9.84 15.20 15.86
C GLN A 104 11.16 14.45 16.06
N GLU A 105 11.80 14.58 17.23
CA GLU A 105 13.01 13.82 17.58
C GLU A 105 12.72 12.32 17.65
N LYS A 106 11.59 11.93 18.24
CA LYS A 106 11.13 10.54 18.27
C LYS A 106 10.87 10.00 16.87
N LEU A 107 10.23 10.78 15.99
CA LEU A 107 10.04 10.41 14.60
C LEU A 107 11.39 10.18 13.90
N ARG A 108 12.34 11.12 14.01
CA ARG A 108 13.69 10.97 13.44
C ARG A 108 14.39 9.71 13.92
N PHE A 109 14.29 9.43 15.22
CA PHE A 109 14.86 8.22 15.80
C PHE A 109 14.23 6.96 15.21
N ASN A 110 12.89 6.91 15.16
CA ASN A 110 12.16 5.76 14.61
C ASN A 110 12.48 5.53 13.11
N LEU A 111 12.67 6.59 12.31
CA LEU A 111 13.04 6.47 10.90
C LEU A 111 14.37 5.75 10.64
N GLN A 112 15.21 5.56 11.66
CA GLN A 112 16.44 4.77 11.53
C GLN A 112 16.18 3.26 11.50
N SER A 113 15.07 2.81 12.09
CA SER A 113 14.71 1.38 12.13
C SER A 113 13.77 0.96 11.01
N PHE A 114 13.34 1.89 10.15
CA PHE A 114 12.43 1.59 9.04
C PHE A 114 13.09 0.62 8.07
N GLN A 115 12.39 -0.49 7.82
CA GLN A 115 12.85 -1.45 6.83
C GLN A 115 12.63 -0.86 5.44
N GLN A 116 13.71 -0.76 4.65
CA GLN A 116 13.58 -0.44 3.24
C GLN A 116 12.95 -1.62 2.50
N MET A 117 11.95 -1.33 1.68
CA MET A 117 11.35 -2.30 0.78
C MET A 117 12.34 -2.68 -0.33
N LYS A 118 12.00 -3.74 -1.06
CA LYS A 118 12.66 -4.11 -2.30
C LYS A 118 11.62 -4.17 -3.42
N ARG A 119 12.09 -3.96 -4.64
CA ARG A 119 11.28 -4.14 -5.85
C ARG A 119 11.47 -5.55 -6.39
N CYS A 120 10.37 -6.22 -6.71
CA CYS A 120 10.39 -7.56 -7.30
C CYS A 120 10.87 -7.50 -8.74
N GLU A 121 11.85 -8.32 -9.12
CA GLU A 121 12.37 -8.35 -10.50
C GLU A 121 11.37 -8.95 -11.51
N THR A 122 10.35 -9.70 -11.04
CA THR A 122 9.36 -10.33 -11.92
C THR A 122 8.13 -9.46 -12.15
N CYS A 123 7.59 -8.85 -11.09
CA CYS A 123 6.30 -8.14 -11.13
C CYS A 123 6.40 -6.65 -10.79
N ASP A 124 7.61 -6.13 -10.57
CA ASP A 124 7.89 -4.73 -10.26
C ASP A 124 7.25 -4.15 -8.99
N HIS A 125 6.54 -4.95 -8.20
CA HIS A 125 5.94 -4.50 -6.96
C HIS A 125 6.96 -4.35 -5.82
N GLU A 126 6.67 -3.40 -4.93
CA GLU A 126 7.32 -3.25 -3.63
C GLU A 126 6.96 -4.43 -2.72
N TYR A 127 7.94 -4.89 -1.95
CA TYR A 127 7.73 -5.91 -0.92
C TYR A 127 8.70 -5.75 0.26
N ASN A 128 8.28 -6.21 1.43
CA ASN A 128 9.11 -6.24 2.62
C ASN A 128 10.06 -7.46 2.57
N PRO A 129 11.39 -7.28 2.44
CA PRO A 129 12.32 -8.40 2.39
C PRO A 129 12.47 -9.14 3.72
N LYS A 130 11.93 -8.59 4.81
CA LYS A 130 11.92 -9.21 6.15
C LYS A 130 10.55 -9.74 6.56
N ASP A 131 9.57 -9.76 5.66
CA ASP A 131 8.26 -10.37 5.92
C ASP A 131 8.46 -11.83 6.39
N PRO A 132 7.97 -12.22 7.58
CA PRO A 132 8.11 -13.57 8.10
C PRO A 132 7.59 -14.66 7.17
N ILE A 133 6.56 -14.38 6.36
CA ILE A 133 5.99 -15.34 5.41
C ILE A 133 7.05 -15.78 4.38
N ARG A 134 8.06 -14.93 4.12
CA ARG A 134 9.17 -15.30 3.22
C ARG A 134 9.98 -16.49 3.72
N TYR A 135 10.14 -16.65 5.03
CA TYR A 135 10.92 -17.77 5.56
C TYR A 135 10.29 -19.13 5.27
N GLU A 136 9.01 -19.17 4.90
CA GLU A 136 8.32 -20.40 4.53
C GLU A 136 8.78 -20.95 3.17
N TRP A 137 9.24 -20.08 2.26
CA TRP A 137 9.62 -20.47 0.89
C TRP A 137 11.05 -20.05 0.48
N ASP A 138 11.65 -19.08 1.16
CA ASP A 138 12.99 -18.53 0.93
C ASP A 138 13.81 -18.53 2.23
N GLY A 139 13.81 -19.67 2.94
CA GLY A 139 14.48 -19.83 4.24
C GLY A 139 15.98 -19.55 4.20
N ASP A 140 16.64 -19.90 3.10
CA ASP A 140 18.07 -19.65 2.86
C ASP A 140 18.35 -18.22 2.37
N LYS A 141 17.30 -17.43 2.07
CA LYS A 141 17.38 -16.06 1.55
C LYS A 141 18.17 -15.94 0.24
N ASP A 142 18.08 -16.96 -0.60
CA ASP A 142 18.73 -16.96 -1.91
C ASP A 142 17.89 -16.20 -2.95
N ASN A 143 16.58 -16.05 -2.72
CA ASN A 143 15.63 -15.45 -3.65
C ASN A 143 15.19 -14.03 -3.23
N GLN A 144 16.12 -13.22 -2.71
CA GLN A 144 15.82 -11.85 -2.27
C GLN A 144 15.59 -10.84 -3.41
N ALA A 145 15.44 -11.32 -4.64
CA ALA A 145 15.04 -10.54 -5.81
C ALA A 145 13.52 -10.58 -6.03
N TYR A 146 12.81 -11.56 -5.46
CA TYR A 146 11.42 -11.85 -5.79
C TYR A 146 10.50 -11.71 -4.58
N CYS A 147 9.28 -11.20 -4.77
CA CYS A 147 8.32 -11.01 -3.69
C CYS A 147 7.63 -12.31 -3.22
N SER A 148 7.58 -13.34 -4.08
CA SER A 148 6.95 -14.63 -3.78
C SER A 148 7.61 -15.78 -4.52
N PHE A 149 7.29 -17.01 -4.12
CA PHE A 149 7.72 -18.23 -4.80
C PHE A 149 7.28 -18.27 -6.26
N GLU A 150 6.04 -17.85 -6.56
CA GLU A 150 5.51 -17.80 -7.92
C GLU A 150 6.33 -16.87 -8.81
N CYS A 151 6.72 -15.69 -8.29
CA CYS A 151 7.57 -14.76 -9.02
C CYS A 151 8.96 -15.32 -9.31
N ALA A 152 9.53 -16.09 -8.36
CA ALA A 152 10.83 -16.74 -8.53
C ALA A 152 10.77 -17.90 -9.54
N VAL A 153 9.67 -18.67 -9.55
CA VAL A 153 9.46 -19.72 -10.57
C VAL A 153 9.25 -19.10 -11.96
N GLU A 154 8.47 -18.01 -12.04
CA GLU A 154 8.22 -17.34 -13.31
C GLU A 154 9.49 -16.78 -13.95
N SER A 155 10.44 -16.27 -13.16
CA SER A 155 11.71 -15.76 -13.72
C SER A 155 12.54 -16.88 -14.35
N VAL A 156 12.67 -18.03 -13.68
CA VAL A 156 13.36 -19.22 -14.23
C VAL A 156 12.70 -19.70 -15.52
N LEU A 157 11.36 -19.75 -15.56
CA LEU A 157 10.62 -20.16 -16.77
C LEU A 157 10.73 -19.16 -17.92
N LYS A 158 10.94 -17.87 -17.64
CA LYS A 158 11.21 -16.86 -18.67
C LYS A 158 12.60 -17.03 -19.25
N GLU A 159 13.61 -17.22 -18.40
CA GLU A 159 14.98 -17.47 -18.84
C GLU A 159 15.08 -18.69 -19.76
N GLU A 160 14.41 -19.81 -19.42
CA GLU A 160 14.41 -21.01 -20.26
C GLU A 160 13.72 -20.85 -21.62
N LYS A 161 12.80 -19.88 -21.79
CA LYS A 161 12.11 -19.61 -23.06
C LYS A 161 12.90 -18.72 -24.01
N ASP A 162 13.86 -17.97 -23.48
CA ASP A 162 14.72 -17.08 -24.25
C ASP A 162 16.00 -17.78 -24.77
N PHE A 163 16.14 -19.09 -24.53
CA PHE A 163 17.17 -19.99 -25.09
C PHE A 163 16.61 -20.92 -26.17
#